data_AF-A0A7X6NZH4-F1
#
_entry.id   AF-A0A7X6NZH4-F1
#
_cell.length_a   1.000
_cell.length_b   1.000
_cell.length_c   1.000
_cell.angle_alpha   90.00
_cell.angle_beta   90.00
_cell.angle_gamma   90.00
#
_symmetry.space_group_name_H-M   'P 1'
#
loop_
_entity.id
_entity.type
_entity.pdbx_description
1 polymer ?
#
loop_
_entity_poly.entity_id
_entity_poly.type
_entity_poly.pdbx_seq_one_letter_code
_entity_poly.pdbx_strand_id
1 'polypeptide(L)'
;MTKQSIVRVGTEVADTLASGGAVVALESTILSSLGLPAPANRECLDRCVAVIRQRGAVPAVTAIVDGVPVVGLSEAETERVLLGTAKTSARDVAVAVGQRWEIGVTTVAASVMLAELAGVAVFATGGIGGVHRGSELSGDVSADLGALSRYRVLTVTAGAKAFLDLPKTVEYLDT
;
A
#
# COMPACT_ATOMS: atom_id res chain seq x y z
N MET A 1 -11.36 -22.77 14.80
CA MET A 1 -11.95 -21.53 14.25
C MET A 1 -11.00 -21.00 13.19
N THR A 2 -11.30 -21.20 11.92
CA THR A 2 -10.59 -20.53 10.83
C THR A 2 -10.85 -19.03 10.99
N LYS A 3 -9.80 -18.24 11.27
CA LYS A 3 -9.90 -16.78 11.31
C LYS A 3 -10.47 -16.34 9.95
N GLN A 4 -11.71 -15.85 9.92
CA GLN A 4 -12.18 -15.10 8.76
C GLN A 4 -11.19 -13.95 8.57
N SER A 5 -10.50 -13.94 7.43
CA SER A 5 -9.61 -12.84 7.10
C SER A 5 -10.45 -11.57 7.01
N ILE A 6 -10.05 -10.55 7.76
CA ILE A 6 -10.64 -9.21 7.70
C ILE A 6 -10.36 -8.52 6.36
N VAL A 7 -9.50 -9.10 5.53
CA VAL A 7 -9.10 -8.60 4.22
C VAL A 7 -9.78 -9.41 3.13
N ARG A 8 -10.47 -8.72 2.21
CA ARG A 8 -10.96 -9.32 0.97
C ARG A 8 -9.81 -9.40 -0.03
N VAL A 9 -9.47 -10.64 -0.40
CA VAL A 9 -8.47 -10.89 -1.44
C VAL A 9 -9.21 -11.06 -2.78
N GLY A 10 -8.81 -10.30 -3.80
CA GLY A 10 -9.37 -10.43 -5.14
C GLY A 10 -9.13 -11.82 -5.73
N THR A 11 -10.07 -12.32 -6.55
CA THR A 11 -10.06 -13.70 -7.05
C THR A 11 -8.74 -14.08 -7.73
N GLU A 12 -8.25 -13.25 -8.65
CA GLU A 12 -6.97 -13.51 -9.36
C GLU A 12 -5.79 -13.61 -8.39
N VAL A 13 -5.77 -12.78 -7.35
CA VAL A 13 -4.74 -12.80 -6.31
C VAL A 13 -4.85 -14.08 -5.48
N ALA A 14 -6.06 -14.44 -5.05
CA ALA A 14 -6.30 -15.65 -4.25
C ALA A 14 -5.89 -16.92 -5.01
N ASP A 15 -6.28 -17.04 -6.28
CA ASP A 15 -5.96 -18.19 -7.13
C ASP A 15 -4.44 -18.29 -7.39
N THR A 16 -3.78 -17.15 -7.61
CA THR A 16 -2.33 -17.09 -7.79
C THR A 16 -1.59 -17.53 -6.53
N LEU A 17 -2.01 -17.07 -5.35
CA LEU A 17 -1.42 -17.49 -4.09
C LEU A 17 -1.65 -18.99 -3.82
N ALA A 18 -2.86 -19.49 -4.08
CA ALA A 18 -3.20 -20.90 -3.88
C ALA A 18 -2.40 -21.85 -4.77
N SER A 19 -2.00 -21.39 -5.97
CA SER A 19 -1.17 -22.15 -6.91
C SER A 19 0.34 -21.94 -6.69
N GLY A 20 0.76 -21.17 -5.68
CA GLY A 20 2.17 -20.86 -5.42
C GLY A 20 2.79 -19.86 -6.41
N GLY A 21 1.96 -19.13 -7.16
CA GLY A 21 2.39 -18.08 -8.06
C GLY A 21 2.81 -16.80 -7.34
N ALA A 22 3.43 -15.88 -8.09
CA ALA A 22 3.96 -14.63 -7.57
C ALA A 22 2.90 -13.51 -7.58
N VAL A 23 2.76 -12.80 -6.46
CA VAL A 23 1.92 -11.60 -6.34
C VAL A 23 2.78 -10.43 -5.87
N VAL A 24 2.56 -9.25 -6.45
CA VAL A 24 3.20 -7.99 -6.04
C VAL A 24 2.12 -7.01 -5.60
N ALA A 25 2.12 -6.66 -4.31
CA ALA A 25 1.23 -5.65 -3.78
C ALA A 25 1.66 -4.23 -4.20
N LEU A 26 0.68 -3.35 -4.42
CA LEU A 26 0.87 -1.94 -4.77
C LEU A 26 0.05 -1.05 -3.82
N GLU A 27 0.59 0.11 -3.43
CA GLU A 27 -0.18 1.08 -2.65
C GLU A 27 -1.14 1.85 -3.56
N SER A 28 -2.15 2.48 -2.95
CA SER A 28 -3.12 3.30 -3.68
C SER A 28 -2.95 4.80 -3.48
N THR A 29 -2.26 5.27 -2.42
CA THR A 29 -2.07 6.72 -2.21
C THR A 29 -1.34 7.38 -3.38
N ILE A 30 -0.29 6.74 -3.91
CA ILE A 30 0.45 7.28 -5.07
C ILE A 30 -0.39 7.26 -6.36
N LEU A 31 -1.36 6.36 -6.43
CA LEU A 31 -2.25 6.16 -7.58
C LEU A 31 -3.54 6.99 -7.46
N SER A 32 -3.72 7.76 -6.40
CA SER A 32 -4.90 8.60 -6.21
C SER A 32 -4.58 10.08 -6.48
N SER A 33 -5.60 10.93 -6.38
CA SER A 33 -5.49 12.40 -6.46
C SER A 33 -4.53 13.02 -5.42
N LEU A 34 -4.11 12.27 -4.40
CA LEU A 34 -3.13 12.69 -3.39
C LEU A 34 -1.67 12.47 -3.82
N GLY A 35 -1.44 11.61 -4.81
CA GLY A 35 -0.11 11.20 -5.26
C GLY A 35 0.24 11.80 -6.61
N LEU A 36 -0.42 11.31 -7.65
CA LEU A 36 -0.24 11.77 -9.02
C LEU A 36 -1.55 12.41 -9.52
N PRO A 37 -1.50 13.54 -10.24
CA PRO A 37 -2.71 14.11 -10.83
C PRO A 37 -3.22 13.22 -11.96
N ALA A 38 -4.52 13.25 -12.23
CA ALA A 38 -5.06 12.64 -13.44
C ALA A 38 -4.56 13.39 -14.70
N PRO A 39 -4.24 12.69 -15.81
CA PRO A 39 -4.35 11.23 -16.03
C PRO A 39 -3.10 10.42 -15.58
N ALA A 40 -2.06 11.07 -15.07
CA ALA A 40 -0.78 10.42 -14.75
C ALA A 40 -0.89 9.30 -13.70
N ASN A 41 -1.88 9.36 -12.81
CA ASN A 41 -2.16 8.28 -11.85
C ASN A 41 -2.59 6.97 -12.53
N ARG A 42 -3.53 7.03 -13.49
CA ARG A 42 -3.98 5.89 -14.30
C ARG A 42 -2.83 5.35 -15.15
N GLU A 43 -2.12 6.23 -15.84
CA GLU A 43 -0.97 5.85 -16.67
C GLU A 43 0.13 5.16 -15.84
N CYS A 44 0.36 5.62 -14.61
CA CYS A 44 1.29 4.98 -13.67
C CYS A 44 0.82 3.57 -13.31
N LEU A 45 -0.44 3.40 -12.91
CA LEU A 45 -1.01 2.09 -12.59
C LEU A 45 -0.90 1.13 -13.78
N ASP A 46 -1.31 1.56 -14.97
CA ASP A 46 -1.28 0.73 -16.18
C ASP A 46 0.15 0.26 -16.49
N ARG A 47 1.15 1.14 -16.34
CA ARG A 47 2.57 0.78 -16.50
C ARG A 47 3.05 -0.20 -15.44
N CYS A 48 2.69 -0.01 -14.18
CA CYS A 48 3.02 -0.94 -13.09
C CYS A 48 2.42 -2.32 -13.35
N VAL A 49 1.13 -2.39 -13.68
CA VAL A 49 0.41 -3.62 -14.01
C VAL A 49 1.06 -4.34 -15.18
N ALA A 50 1.36 -3.61 -16.27
CA ALA A 50 2.00 -4.18 -17.44
C ALA A 50 3.36 -4.81 -17.12
N VAL A 51 4.23 -4.10 -16.39
CA VAL A 51 5.56 -4.61 -16.04
C VAL A 51 5.48 -5.83 -15.11
N ILE A 52 4.62 -5.81 -14.09
CA ILE A 52 4.45 -6.93 -13.16
C ILE A 52 3.98 -8.18 -13.91
N ARG A 53 2.98 -8.03 -14.79
CA ARG A 53 2.46 -9.13 -15.62
C ARG A 53 3.49 -9.66 -16.61
N GLN A 54 4.26 -8.78 -17.26
CA GLN A 54 5.35 -9.19 -18.16
C GLN A 54 6.43 -10.02 -17.47
N ARG A 55 6.55 -9.91 -16.14
CA ARG A 55 7.48 -10.71 -15.32
C ARG A 55 6.83 -11.96 -14.72
N GLY A 56 5.59 -12.29 -15.10
CA GLY A 56 4.90 -13.50 -14.66
C GLY A 56 4.29 -13.42 -13.26
N ALA A 57 4.10 -12.21 -12.72
CA ALA A 57 3.45 -12.00 -11.42
C ALA A 57 2.08 -11.30 -11.59
N VAL A 58 1.24 -11.40 -10.57
CA VAL A 58 -0.06 -10.71 -10.51
C VAL A 58 0.04 -9.44 -9.66
N PRO A 59 -0.35 -8.27 -10.18
CA PRO A 59 -0.40 -7.03 -9.39
C PRO A 59 -1.62 -7.02 -8.46
N ALA A 60 -1.44 -6.52 -7.25
CA ALA A 60 -2.50 -6.43 -6.25
C ALA A 60 -2.51 -5.04 -5.59
N VAL A 61 -3.32 -4.13 -6.12
CA VAL A 61 -3.52 -2.81 -5.48
C VAL A 61 -4.26 -3.00 -4.16
N THR A 62 -3.79 -2.33 -3.11
CA THR A 62 -4.42 -2.34 -1.79
C THR A 62 -5.30 -1.09 -1.61
N ALA A 63 -6.46 -1.23 -0.96
CA ALA A 63 -7.32 -0.11 -0.61
C ALA A 63 -8.29 -0.49 0.52
N ILE A 64 -9.05 0.49 1.02
CA ILE A 64 -10.33 0.26 1.70
C ILE A 64 -11.45 0.59 0.72
N VAL A 65 -12.42 -0.31 0.57
CA VAL A 65 -13.59 -0.13 -0.29
C VAL A 65 -14.85 -0.46 0.52
N ASP A 66 -15.72 0.52 0.71
CA ASP A 66 -16.98 0.40 1.46
C ASP A 66 -16.77 -0.21 2.86
N GLY A 67 -15.71 0.23 3.55
CA GLY A 67 -15.29 -0.29 4.86
C GLY A 67 -14.59 -1.64 4.84
N VAL A 68 -14.29 -2.21 3.67
CA VAL A 68 -13.63 -3.51 3.55
C VAL A 68 -12.18 -3.30 3.09
N PRO A 69 -11.17 -3.76 3.83
CA PRO A 69 -9.79 -3.80 3.34
C PRO A 69 -9.68 -4.79 2.18
N VAL A 70 -9.06 -4.37 1.08
CA VAL A 70 -8.97 -5.14 -0.16
C VAL A 70 -7.53 -5.26 -0.61
N VAL A 71 -7.15 -6.44 -1.10
CA VAL A 71 -5.88 -6.69 -1.80
C VAL A 71 -6.21 -7.34 -3.15
N GLY A 72 -5.98 -6.61 -4.23
CA GLY A 72 -6.44 -6.98 -5.58
C GLY A 72 -7.83 -6.41 -5.84
N LEU A 73 -7.87 -5.26 -6.51
CA LEU A 73 -9.10 -4.54 -6.86
C LEU A 73 -9.69 -5.03 -8.18
N SER A 74 -11.00 -4.92 -8.32
CA SER A 74 -11.67 -4.93 -9.62
C SER A 74 -11.44 -3.60 -10.37
N GLU A 75 -11.77 -3.57 -11.67
CA GLU A 75 -11.68 -2.33 -12.47
C GLU A 75 -12.58 -1.22 -11.89
N ALA A 76 -13.81 -1.56 -11.49
CA ALA A 76 -14.74 -0.58 -10.92
C ALA A 76 -14.22 0.03 -9.59
N GLU A 77 -13.58 -0.78 -8.76
CA GLU A 77 -12.94 -0.30 -7.52
C GLU A 77 -11.69 0.52 -7.81
N THR A 78 -10.94 0.13 -8.83
CA THR A 78 -9.76 0.86 -9.29
C THR A 78 -10.12 2.28 -9.70
N GLU A 79 -11.18 2.47 -10.49
CA GLU A 79 -11.65 3.81 -10.88
C GLU A 79 -12.02 4.69 -9.68
N ARG A 80 -12.64 4.10 -8.64
CA ARG A 80 -12.95 4.82 -7.39
C ARG A 80 -11.68 5.19 -6.62
N VAL A 81 -10.67 4.31 -6.60
CA VAL A 81 -9.38 4.55 -5.96
C VAL A 81 -8.59 5.66 -6.64
N LEU A 82 -8.61 5.74 -7.98
CA LEU A 82 -7.93 6.81 -8.73
C LEU A 82 -8.43 8.21 -8.33
N LEU A 83 -9.69 8.32 -7.91
CA LEU A 83 -10.32 9.55 -7.45
C LEU A 83 -10.24 9.75 -5.91
N GLY A 84 -9.80 8.72 -5.17
CA GLY A 84 -9.86 8.69 -3.71
C GLY A 84 -8.99 9.74 -3.01
N THR A 85 -9.55 10.35 -1.96
CA THR A 85 -8.91 11.45 -1.20
C THR A 85 -8.69 11.13 0.28
N ALA A 86 -9.27 10.04 0.81
CA ALA A 86 -9.08 9.64 2.20
C ALA A 86 -7.78 8.84 2.37
N LYS A 87 -6.68 9.54 2.65
CA LYS A 87 -5.37 8.92 2.94
C LYS A 87 -5.47 8.02 4.16
N THR A 88 -5.10 6.75 4.01
CA THR A 88 -5.29 5.73 5.05
C THR A 88 -3.94 5.08 5.39
N SER A 89 -3.40 5.41 6.56
CA SER A 89 -2.27 4.70 7.17
C SER A 89 -2.77 3.50 8.00
N ALA A 90 -1.86 2.67 8.52
CA ALA A 90 -2.24 1.45 9.26
C ALA A 90 -3.17 1.73 10.45
N ARG A 91 -2.95 2.84 11.17
CA ARG A 91 -3.80 3.27 12.29
C ARG A 91 -5.23 3.65 11.88
N ASP A 92 -5.41 4.08 10.62
CA ASP A 92 -6.68 4.58 10.11
C ASP A 92 -7.57 3.42 9.63
N VAL A 93 -7.01 2.22 9.37
CA VAL A 93 -7.76 1.07 8.83
C VAL A 93 -8.92 0.66 9.74
N ALA A 94 -8.72 0.57 11.05
CA ALA A 94 -9.80 0.21 11.97
C ALA A 94 -10.94 1.23 11.97
N VAL A 95 -10.60 2.52 11.81
CA VAL A 95 -11.58 3.61 11.70
C VAL A 95 -12.33 3.53 10.37
N ALA A 96 -11.60 3.34 9.27
CA ALA A 96 -12.18 3.20 7.93
C ALA A 96 -13.16 2.02 7.84
N VAL A 97 -12.82 0.90 8.49
CA VAL A 97 -13.71 -0.27 8.61
C VAL A 97 -14.93 0.04 9.49
N GLY A 98 -14.70 0.56 10.70
CA GLY A 98 -15.78 0.83 11.66
C GLY A 98 -16.78 1.88 11.19
N GLN A 99 -16.31 2.88 10.45
CA GLN A 99 -17.15 3.94 9.87
C GLN A 99 -17.63 3.64 8.45
N ARG A 100 -17.24 2.51 7.87
CA ARG A 100 -17.55 2.14 6.48
C ARG A 100 -17.20 3.24 5.47
N TRP A 101 -15.96 3.71 5.52
CA TRP A 101 -15.46 4.67 4.53
C TRP A 101 -15.67 4.13 3.12
N GLU A 102 -16.16 4.99 2.24
CA GLU A 102 -16.45 4.64 0.86
C GLU A 102 -15.16 4.18 0.14
N ILE A 103 -14.12 5.01 0.19
CA ILE A 103 -12.79 4.70 -0.35
C ILE A 103 -11.73 5.22 0.60
N GLY A 104 -10.81 4.35 1.00
CA GLY A 104 -9.57 4.70 1.70
C GLY A 104 -8.37 4.33 0.84
N VAL A 105 -7.52 5.30 0.50
CA VAL A 105 -6.32 5.07 -0.30
C VAL A 105 -5.15 4.83 0.64
N THR A 106 -4.62 3.62 0.60
CA THR A 106 -3.63 3.10 1.55
C THR A 106 -2.25 3.67 1.28
N THR A 107 -1.56 4.11 2.33
CA THR A 107 -0.11 4.42 2.29
C THR A 107 0.70 3.12 2.37
N VAL A 108 2.03 3.22 2.20
CA VAL A 108 2.96 2.10 2.47
C VAL A 108 2.64 1.34 3.76
N ALA A 109 2.52 2.03 4.91
CA ALA A 109 2.19 1.39 6.18
C ALA A 109 0.93 0.51 6.15
N ALA A 110 -0.17 1.02 5.57
CA ALA A 110 -1.40 0.25 5.45
C ALA A 110 -1.25 -0.87 4.41
N SER A 111 -0.60 -0.60 3.28
CA SER A 111 -0.39 -1.57 2.21
C SER A 111 0.39 -2.80 2.67
N VAL A 112 1.50 -2.62 3.40
CA VAL A 112 2.29 -3.76 3.89
C VAL A 112 1.55 -4.56 4.97
N MET A 113 0.73 -3.90 5.80
CA MET A 113 -0.16 -4.57 6.74
C MET A 113 -1.18 -5.45 6.00
N LEU A 114 -1.86 -4.89 5.00
CA LEU A 114 -2.88 -5.62 4.23
C LEU A 114 -2.25 -6.74 3.40
N ALA A 115 -1.07 -6.51 2.82
CA ALA A 115 -0.32 -7.52 2.08
C ALA A 115 0.05 -8.72 2.96
N GLU A 116 0.58 -8.51 4.17
CA GLU A 116 0.88 -9.62 5.09
C GLU A 116 -0.39 -10.40 5.46
N LEU A 117 -1.49 -9.69 5.78
CA LEU A 117 -2.77 -10.32 6.11
C LEU A 117 -3.37 -11.12 4.95
N ALA A 118 -3.07 -10.73 3.70
CA ALA A 118 -3.48 -11.43 2.49
C ALA A 118 -2.50 -12.56 2.08
N GLY A 119 -1.36 -12.71 2.76
CA GLY A 119 -0.31 -13.67 2.40
C GLY A 119 0.58 -13.24 1.23
N VAL A 120 0.59 -11.96 0.87
CA VAL A 120 1.46 -11.39 -0.18
C VAL A 120 2.78 -10.92 0.44
N ALA A 121 3.88 -11.53 0.03
CA ALA A 121 5.20 -11.30 0.63
C ALA A 121 6.02 -10.17 -0.04
N VAL A 122 5.58 -9.63 -1.18
CA VAL A 122 6.30 -8.59 -1.94
C VAL A 122 5.39 -7.39 -2.17
N PHE A 123 5.93 -6.20 -1.92
CA PHE A 123 5.28 -4.92 -2.12
C PHE A 123 6.21 -3.97 -2.88
N ALA A 124 5.65 -3.18 -3.79
CA ALA A 124 6.39 -2.18 -4.56
C ALA A 124 5.75 -0.79 -4.46
N THR A 125 6.58 0.22 -4.30
CA THR A 125 6.20 1.65 -4.34
C THR A 125 7.32 2.48 -4.96
N GLY A 126 7.03 3.73 -5.32
CA GLY A 126 8.04 4.71 -5.71
C GLY A 126 9.01 5.03 -4.56
N GLY A 127 8.49 5.48 -3.42
CA GLY A 127 9.30 5.94 -2.29
C GLY A 127 8.58 5.74 -0.96
N ILE A 128 9.27 5.24 0.07
CA ILE A 128 8.69 5.13 1.42
C ILE A 128 8.63 6.50 2.12
N GLY A 129 7.75 6.65 3.11
CA GLY A 129 7.88 7.72 4.10
C GLY A 129 9.11 7.50 5.00
N GLY A 130 9.39 8.46 5.86
CA GLY A 130 10.56 8.41 6.73
C GLY A 130 10.54 9.48 7.81
N VAL A 131 11.71 9.84 8.30
CA VAL A 131 11.87 10.93 9.27
C VAL A 131 11.79 12.26 8.53
N HIS A 132 10.91 13.16 8.98
CA HIS A 132 10.80 14.49 8.36
C HIS A 132 11.92 15.42 8.85
N ARG A 133 12.25 16.42 8.05
CA ARG A 133 13.19 17.49 8.45
C ARG A 133 12.59 18.27 9.61
N GLY A 134 13.37 18.51 10.68
CA GLY A 134 12.89 19.18 11.89
C GLY A 134 12.15 18.24 12.89
N SER A 135 12.19 16.92 12.67
CA SER A 135 11.54 15.92 13.54
C SER A 135 12.03 15.94 14.99
N GLU A 136 13.22 16.46 15.26
CA GLU A 136 13.75 16.66 16.62
C GLU A 136 12.91 17.65 17.45
N LEU A 137 12.13 18.51 16.79
CA LEU A 137 11.19 19.43 17.43
C LEU A 137 9.75 18.94 17.31
N SER A 138 9.35 18.45 16.13
CA SER A 138 7.94 18.13 15.84
C SER A 138 7.53 16.70 16.19
N GLY A 139 8.48 15.77 16.26
CA GLY A 139 8.20 14.33 16.32
C GLY A 139 7.60 13.76 15.03
N ASP A 140 7.65 14.49 13.90
CA ASP A 140 7.05 14.06 12.63
C ASP A 140 7.89 12.93 11.98
N VAL A 141 7.45 11.70 12.23
CA VAL A 141 8.05 10.47 11.72
C VAL A 141 6.96 9.62 11.08
N SER A 142 7.18 9.20 9.84
CA SER A 142 6.21 8.37 9.12
C SER A 142 5.97 7.03 9.81
N ALA A 143 4.70 6.65 9.91
CA ALA A 143 4.28 5.32 10.36
C ALA A 143 4.79 4.19 9.44
N ASP A 144 5.25 4.50 8.23
CA ASP A 144 5.83 3.53 7.30
C ASP A 144 7.04 2.82 7.93
N LEU A 145 7.91 3.53 8.65
CA LEU A 145 9.11 2.94 9.28
C LEU A 145 8.73 1.88 10.32
N GLY A 146 7.76 2.19 11.18
CA GLY A 146 7.24 1.24 12.17
C GLY A 146 6.45 0.09 11.55
N ALA A 147 5.86 0.27 10.37
CA ALA A 147 5.20 -0.81 9.66
C ALA A 147 6.21 -1.77 9.02
N LEU A 148 7.28 -1.23 8.42
CA LEU A 148 8.36 -2.03 7.81
C LEU A 148 9.07 -2.94 8.82
N SER A 149 9.17 -2.55 10.08
CA SER A 149 9.75 -3.41 11.13
C SER A 149 8.79 -4.47 11.68
N ARG A 150 7.48 -4.32 11.45
CA ARG A 150 6.44 -5.21 12.00
C ARG A 150 5.95 -6.26 11.02
N TYR A 151 5.75 -5.87 9.76
CA TYR A 151 5.11 -6.71 8.75
C TYR A 151 6.16 -7.39 7.86
N ARG A 152 6.02 -8.70 7.65
CA ARG A 152 6.96 -9.55 6.92
C ARG A 152 6.77 -9.44 5.40
N VAL A 153 6.92 -8.23 4.87
CA VAL A 153 6.74 -7.93 3.45
C VAL A 153 7.99 -7.26 2.89
N LEU A 154 8.60 -7.86 1.88
CA LEU A 154 9.72 -7.27 1.15
C LEU A 154 9.23 -6.02 0.42
N THR A 155 9.74 -4.85 0.82
CA THR A 155 9.39 -3.57 0.21
C THR A 155 10.44 -3.13 -0.79
N VAL A 156 10.06 -3.07 -2.06
CA VAL A 156 10.91 -2.57 -3.16
C VAL A 156 10.57 -1.10 -3.42
N THR A 157 11.59 -0.24 -3.40
CA THR A 157 11.42 1.21 -3.47
C THR A 157 12.67 1.91 -4.01
N ALA A 158 12.54 3.15 -4.47
CA ALA A 158 13.67 4.03 -4.83
C ALA A 158 14.29 4.75 -3.61
N GLY A 159 14.00 4.26 -2.40
CA GLY A 159 14.44 4.84 -1.11
C GLY A 159 13.31 5.60 -0.40
N ALA A 160 13.67 6.38 0.61
CA ALA A 160 12.75 7.33 1.22
C ALA A 160 12.57 8.56 0.31
N LYS A 161 11.37 9.15 0.31
CA LYS A 161 11.06 10.34 -0.51
C LYS A 161 12.06 11.48 -0.26
N ALA A 162 12.57 12.11 -1.32
CA ALA A 162 13.70 13.05 -1.27
C ALA A 162 13.49 14.33 -0.44
N PHE A 163 12.26 14.67 -0.08
CA PHE A 163 11.96 15.81 0.80
C PHE A 163 12.15 15.50 2.29
N LEU A 164 12.44 14.24 2.65
CA LEU A 164 12.67 13.79 4.01
C LEU A 164 14.11 14.04 4.48
N ASP A 165 14.36 13.77 5.76
CA ASP A 165 15.69 13.68 6.35
C ASP A 165 16.23 12.26 6.13
N LEU A 166 17.00 12.08 5.05
CA LEU A 166 17.49 10.76 4.64
C LEU A 166 18.50 10.16 5.65
N PRO A 167 19.50 10.92 6.16
CA PRO A 167 20.37 10.40 7.21
C PRO A 167 19.60 9.91 8.43
N LYS A 168 18.66 10.70 8.97
CA LYS A 168 17.86 10.25 10.13
C LYS A 168 16.95 9.08 9.80
N THR A 169 16.45 8.98 8.57
CA THR A 169 15.62 7.84 8.14
C THR A 169 16.43 6.54 8.14
N VAL A 170 17.70 6.59 7.70
CA VAL A 170 18.60 5.44 7.76
C VAL A 170 18.88 5.04 9.20
N GLU A 171 19.23 5.99 10.07
CA GLU A 171 19.47 5.72 11.50
C GLU A 171 18.25 5.11 12.19
N TYR A 172 17.04 5.60 11.86
CA TYR A 172 15.80 5.05 12.41
C TYR A 172 15.55 3.60 11.97
N LEU A 173 15.91 3.24 10.73
CA LEU A 173 15.74 1.88 10.22
C LEU A 173 16.76 0.89 10.83
N ASP A 174 17.88 1.38 11.33
CA ASP A 174 18.91 0.56 11.99
C ASP A 174 18.56 0.23 13.47
N THR A 175 17.70 1.04 14.10
CA THR A 175 17.33 0.95 15.53
C THR A 175 16.09 0.10 15.77
#